data_AF-A0A6J6E185-F1
#
_entry.id   AF-A0A6J6E185-F1
#
_cell.length_a   1.000
_cell.length_b   1.000
_cell.length_c   1.000
_cell.angle_alpha   90.00
_cell.angle_beta   90.00
_cell.angle_gamma   90.00
#
_symmetry.space_group_name_H-M   'P 1'
#
loop_
_entity.id
_entity.type
_entity.pdbx_description
1 polymer ?
#
loop_
_entity_poly.entity_id
_entity_poly.type
_entity_poly.pdbx_seq_one_letter_code
_entity_poly.pdbx_strand_id
1 'polypeptide(L)'
;MNAAPFGHSWENFKKWVEPSAEVINPTGIAYVTGGAGEARISSDEPTEPVVGEEAHSGAPLAAASGEEDHSKEEGHHKSDCGTKTPVDGVCVAPQLKHAPFKWSKAGLSMLIVFAGMLSSWILCVQLYERKNKKLVGLTERNKALGAGYKFLVNKYYLDALYENVIVRSIAHPIARGAYWINQNILDGIVNGAGTSAKTVAGWVYRNVDQKLVDGAVNGSGNAAQAAGGALQPVQSGKVNMYGALLFGSAAIGALILVIINT
;
A
#
# COMPACT_ATOMS: atom_id res chain seq x y z
N MET A 1 5.59 -15.83 23.98
CA MET A 1 4.54 -16.35 23.08
C MET A 1 4.52 -17.88 23.19
N ASN A 2 3.41 -18.48 23.62
CA ASN A 2 3.30 -19.94 23.78
C ASN A 2 3.18 -20.61 22.40
N ALA A 3 4.23 -21.31 21.97
CA ALA A 3 4.29 -22.01 20.70
C ALA A 3 3.74 -23.46 20.76
N ALA A 4 2.64 -23.64 21.51
CA ALA A 4 2.00 -24.94 21.67
C ALA A 4 1.46 -25.59 20.37
N PRO A 5 1.05 -24.88 19.30
CA PRO A 5 0.43 -25.54 18.14
C PRO A 5 1.43 -26.18 17.17
N PHE A 6 2.74 -25.97 17.33
CA PHE A 6 3.75 -26.42 16.36
C PHE A 6 4.43 -27.76 16.71
N GLY A 7 4.06 -28.39 17.83
CA GLY A 7 4.50 -29.74 18.19
C GLY A 7 6.01 -29.91 18.37
N HIS A 8 6.44 -31.17 18.41
CA HIS A 8 7.82 -31.60 18.74
C HIS A 8 8.91 -31.01 17.84
N SER A 9 8.57 -30.57 16.61
CA SER A 9 9.53 -29.94 15.69
C SER A 9 9.94 -28.54 16.11
N TRP A 10 9.04 -27.78 16.76
CA TRP A 10 9.34 -26.45 17.29
C TRP A 10 10.25 -26.52 18.51
N GLU A 11 10.10 -27.57 19.34
CA GLU A 11 11.02 -27.85 20.45
C GLU A 11 12.41 -28.23 19.94
N ASN A 12 12.49 -29.00 18.84
CA ASN A 12 13.77 -29.29 18.19
C ASN A 12 14.40 -28.02 17.59
N PHE A 13 13.61 -27.11 17.03
CA PHE A 13 14.15 -25.84 16.51
C PHE A 13 14.79 -25.01 17.63
N LYS A 14 14.14 -24.90 18.80
CA LYS A 14 14.73 -24.27 19.99
C LYS A 14 15.97 -25.00 20.48
N LYS A 15 16.01 -26.34 20.37
CA LYS A 15 17.16 -27.16 20.78
C LYS A 15 18.39 -26.99 19.88
N TRP A 16 18.19 -26.75 18.58
CA TRP A 16 19.26 -26.83 17.58
C TRP A 16 19.60 -25.51 16.88
N VAL A 17 18.69 -24.53 16.88
CA VAL A 17 18.87 -23.26 16.14
C VAL A 17 19.13 -22.08 17.06
N GLU A 18 18.60 -22.10 18.29
CA GLU A 18 18.78 -21.00 19.24
C GLU A 18 19.83 -21.37 20.30
N PRO A 19 21.05 -20.80 20.24
CA PRO A 19 21.99 -20.88 21.35
C PRO A 19 21.43 -20.15 22.58
N SER A 20 21.14 -20.86 23.67
CA SER A 20 20.71 -20.23 24.93
C SER A 20 21.89 -19.59 25.66
N ALA A 21 21.78 -18.32 26.04
CA ALA A 21 22.80 -17.57 26.79
C ALA A 21 23.18 -18.27 28.09
N GLU A 22 24.46 -18.45 28.37
CA GLU A 22 24.95 -19.14 29.57
C GLU A 22 25.28 -18.13 30.68
N VAL A 23 25.06 -18.52 31.94
CA VAL A 23 25.41 -17.69 33.11
C VAL A 23 26.87 -17.95 33.45
N ILE A 24 27.73 -16.95 33.32
CA ILE A 24 29.14 -17.03 33.73
C ILE A 24 29.33 -16.20 35.00
N ASN A 25 30.00 -16.77 36.01
CA ASN A 25 30.33 -16.10 37.26
C ASN A 25 31.75 -15.51 37.17
N PRO A 26 31.93 -14.17 37.08
CA PRO A 26 33.24 -13.54 36.94
C PRO A 26 33.95 -13.45 38.30
N THR A 27 34.31 -14.60 38.86
CA THR A 27 35.18 -14.67 40.04
C THR A 27 36.44 -15.43 39.67
N GLY A 28 37.18 -14.83 38.73
CA GLY A 28 38.47 -15.31 38.24
C GLY A 28 38.61 -15.10 36.73
N ILE A 29 39.43 -14.12 36.35
CA ILE A 29 40.06 -13.92 35.04
C ILE A 29 39.23 -13.57 33.78
N ALA A 30 37.89 -13.63 33.78
CA ALA A 30 37.10 -13.20 32.61
C ALA A 30 36.59 -11.74 32.74
N TYR A 31 37.01 -10.84 31.84
CA TYR A 31 36.46 -9.49 31.73
C TYR A 31 35.32 -9.47 30.70
N VAL A 32 34.19 -8.88 31.09
CA VAL A 32 32.99 -8.79 30.24
C VAL A 32 33.07 -7.52 29.39
N THR A 33 33.32 -7.63 28.09
CA THR A 33 33.33 -6.50 27.14
C THR A 33 32.02 -6.41 26.35
N GLY A 34 31.47 -5.20 26.25
CA GLY A 34 30.28 -4.88 25.44
C GLY A 34 29.41 -3.77 26.05
N GLY A 35 29.05 -2.78 25.23
CA GLY A 35 28.22 -1.63 25.62
C GLY A 35 26.74 -1.98 25.81
N ALA A 36 25.95 -1.05 26.37
CA ALA A 36 24.50 -1.24 26.53
C ALA A 36 23.82 -1.37 25.15
N GLY A 37 23.34 -2.57 24.83
CA GLY A 37 22.73 -2.91 23.55
C GLY A 37 23.52 -3.89 22.68
N GLU A 38 24.75 -4.27 23.07
CA GLU A 38 25.57 -5.26 22.38
C GLU A 38 25.57 -6.63 23.06
N ALA A 39 25.75 -7.69 22.28
CA ALA A 39 25.95 -9.04 22.82
C ALA A 39 27.28 -9.10 23.56
N ARG A 40 27.23 -9.30 24.88
CA ARG A 40 28.42 -9.48 25.71
C ARG A 40 29.04 -10.83 25.43
N ILE A 41 30.37 -10.86 25.27
CA ILE A 41 31.18 -12.05 24.98
C ILE A 41 32.26 -12.15 26.07
N SER A 42 32.55 -13.36 26.55
CA SER A 42 33.63 -13.63 27.51
C SER A 42 34.94 -13.90 26.76
N SER A 43 36.01 -13.18 27.11
CA SER A 43 37.36 -13.35 26.55
C SER A 43 38.42 -13.38 27.65
N ASP A 44 39.52 -14.12 27.44
CA ASP A 44 40.56 -14.43 28.44
C ASP A 44 41.80 -13.49 28.41
N GLU A 45 41.85 -12.45 27.57
CA GLU A 45 43.05 -11.60 27.37
C GLU A 45 42.84 -10.06 27.43
N PRO A 46 43.33 -9.35 28.47
CA PRO A 46 42.98 -7.94 28.70
C PRO A 46 43.45 -7.02 27.56
N THR A 47 42.52 -6.33 26.90
CA THR A 47 42.82 -5.35 25.84
C THR A 47 43.03 -3.97 26.47
N GLU A 48 44.25 -3.43 26.40
CA GLU A 48 44.52 -2.00 26.64
C GLU A 48 43.80 -1.12 25.61
N PRO A 49 43.49 0.16 25.91
CA PRO A 49 42.63 0.97 25.06
C PRO A 49 43.43 1.44 23.84
N VAL A 50 43.20 0.83 22.69
CA VAL A 50 43.71 1.35 21.41
C VAL A 50 42.57 2.01 20.64
N VAL A 51 42.70 3.32 20.54
CA VAL A 51 42.01 4.18 19.56
C VAL A 51 42.40 3.72 18.15
N GLY A 52 41.41 3.54 17.27
CA GLY A 52 41.58 3.70 15.82
C GLY A 52 41.63 2.42 14.95
N GLU A 53 40.72 2.43 13.96
CA GLU A 53 40.84 1.90 12.58
C GLU A 53 40.92 0.38 12.27
N GLU A 54 39.96 0.00 11.41
CA GLU A 54 40.00 -0.89 10.22
C GLU A 54 40.61 -2.31 10.25
N ALA A 55 39.74 -3.25 9.83
CA ALA A 55 39.95 -4.25 8.76
C ALA A 55 40.85 -5.51 8.94
N HIS A 56 40.21 -6.63 8.56
CA HIS A 56 40.72 -7.78 7.78
C HIS A 56 41.64 -8.86 8.39
N SER A 57 41.10 -10.09 8.37
CA SER A 57 41.66 -11.33 7.79
C SER A 57 42.71 -12.17 8.55
N GLY A 58 42.53 -13.50 8.50
CA GLY A 58 43.63 -14.48 8.58
C GLY A 58 43.44 -15.66 9.55
N ALA A 59 43.22 -16.86 9.01
CA ALA A 59 43.49 -18.16 9.66
C ALA A 59 45.02 -18.44 9.73
N PRO A 60 45.60 -19.59 10.20
CA PRO A 60 45.01 -20.88 10.62
C PRO A 60 45.72 -21.70 11.76
N LEU A 61 45.24 -22.94 11.99
CA LEU A 61 45.91 -24.17 12.49
C LEU A 61 46.35 -24.33 13.96
N ALA A 62 45.81 -25.36 14.64
CA ALA A 62 46.59 -26.47 15.23
C ALA A 62 45.68 -27.65 15.62
N ALA A 63 46.07 -28.85 15.16
CA ALA A 63 45.41 -30.12 15.42
C ALA A 63 45.94 -30.76 16.71
N ALA A 64 45.06 -31.33 17.53
CA ALA A 64 45.39 -32.41 18.45
C ALA A 64 44.26 -33.43 18.43
N SER A 65 44.63 -34.64 18.02
CA SER A 65 43.81 -35.83 17.85
C SER A 65 43.40 -36.45 19.18
N GLY A 66 42.13 -36.86 19.27
CA GLY A 66 41.64 -37.85 20.21
C GLY A 66 40.36 -38.43 19.63
N GLU A 67 40.41 -39.70 19.23
CA GLU A 67 39.25 -40.50 18.86
C GLU A 67 38.29 -40.60 20.06
N GLU A 68 37.06 -40.13 19.92
CA GLU A 68 35.95 -40.73 20.64
C GLU A 68 34.75 -40.94 19.72
N ASP A 69 34.25 -42.16 19.89
CA ASP A 69 33.18 -42.85 19.22
C ASP A 69 31.84 -42.11 19.31
N HIS A 70 30.91 -42.47 18.44
CA HIS A 70 29.55 -41.97 18.44
C HIS A 70 28.79 -42.46 19.68
N SER A 71 28.89 -41.75 20.81
CA SER A 71 27.92 -41.78 21.90
C SER A 71 28.37 -40.90 23.06
N LYS A 72 27.91 -39.65 23.10
CA LYS A 72 27.76 -38.85 24.33
C LYS A 72 26.88 -37.65 24.00
N GLU A 73 25.60 -37.74 24.39
CA GLU A 73 24.80 -36.58 24.72
C GLU A 73 25.50 -35.87 25.89
N GLU A 74 26.26 -34.81 25.64
CA GLU A 74 26.78 -33.99 26.73
C GLU A 74 26.58 -32.51 26.43
N GLY A 75 25.87 -31.84 27.34
CA GLY A 75 25.97 -30.40 27.55
C GLY A 75 24.79 -29.53 27.12
N HIS A 76 23.55 -29.86 27.46
CA HIS A 76 22.49 -28.84 27.51
C HIS A 76 22.38 -28.29 28.94
N HIS A 77 23.16 -27.26 29.25
CA HIS A 77 22.98 -26.51 30.49
C HIS A 77 21.71 -25.69 30.40
N LYS A 78 20.73 -25.98 31.26
CA LYS A 78 19.54 -25.15 31.43
C LYS A 78 19.98 -23.81 32.01
N SER A 79 20.10 -22.78 31.18
CA SER A 79 20.50 -21.45 31.61
C SER A 79 19.29 -20.64 32.07
N ASP A 80 19.39 -19.99 33.23
CA ASP A 80 18.33 -19.10 33.74
C ASP A 80 18.20 -17.79 32.93
N CYS A 81 19.22 -17.48 32.12
CA CYS A 81 19.26 -16.32 31.22
C CYS A 81 18.08 -16.27 30.26
N GLY A 82 17.34 -15.15 30.29
CA GLY A 82 16.17 -14.90 29.44
C GLY A 82 14.83 -15.28 30.07
N THR A 83 14.82 -16.04 31.18
CA THR A 83 13.57 -16.36 31.92
C THR A 83 13.56 -15.79 33.34
N LYS A 84 14.71 -15.67 33.99
CA LYS A 84 14.90 -15.02 35.30
C LYS A 84 16.23 -14.27 35.33
N THR A 85 16.33 -13.22 36.15
CA THR A 85 17.62 -12.55 36.41
C THR A 85 18.47 -13.44 37.34
N PRO A 86 19.67 -13.89 36.93
CA PRO A 86 20.52 -14.72 37.77
C PRO A 86 20.99 -13.94 39.01
N VAL A 87 21.09 -14.62 40.15
CA VAL A 87 21.47 -14.01 41.44
C VAL A 87 22.98 -13.76 41.52
N ASP A 88 23.77 -14.63 40.88
CA ASP A 88 25.22 -14.52 40.77
C ASP A 88 25.65 -14.74 39.31
N GLY A 89 26.21 -13.71 38.66
CA GLY A 89 26.79 -13.79 37.30
C GLY A 89 26.09 -12.94 36.24
N VAL A 90 26.67 -12.90 35.03
CA VAL A 90 26.15 -12.15 33.88
C VAL A 90 25.79 -13.12 32.75
N CYS A 91 24.66 -12.86 32.09
CA CYS A 91 24.23 -13.63 30.91
C CYS A 91 25.04 -13.21 29.68
N VAL A 92 25.76 -14.17 29.11
CA VAL A 92 26.64 -13.98 27.95
C VAL A 92 26.17 -14.92 26.84
N ALA A 93 26.20 -14.49 25.57
CA ALA A 93 25.88 -15.37 24.45
C ALA A 93 26.87 -16.55 24.44
N PRO A 94 26.42 -17.81 24.29
CA PRO A 94 27.33 -18.93 24.40
C PRO A 94 28.23 -18.97 23.17
N GLN A 95 29.46 -19.44 23.34
CA GLN A 95 30.38 -19.63 22.22
C GLN A 95 29.79 -20.68 21.27
N LEU A 96 29.47 -20.25 20.04
CA LEU A 96 28.93 -21.14 19.01
C LEU A 96 29.99 -22.16 18.61
N LYS A 97 29.87 -23.40 19.07
CA LYS A 97 30.68 -24.53 18.59
C LYS A 97 30.13 -25.00 17.25
N HIS A 98 30.74 -24.53 16.18
CA HIS A 98 30.38 -24.94 14.83
C HIS A 98 30.90 -26.36 14.60
N ALA A 99 30.09 -27.20 13.95
CA ALA A 99 30.56 -28.53 13.57
C ALA A 99 31.81 -28.40 12.68
N PRO A 100 32.91 -29.12 12.96
CA PRO A 100 34.12 -29.03 12.17
C PRO A 100 33.83 -29.45 10.72
N PHE A 101 34.40 -28.71 9.77
CA PHE A 101 34.20 -28.96 8.35
C PHE A 101 34.65 -30.37 7.97
N LYS A 102 33.71 -31.21 7.51
CA LYS A 102 34.00 -32.57 7.04
C LYS A 102 34.05 -32.59 5.52
N TRP A 103 35.27 -32.68 4.97
CA TRP A 103 35.52 -32.79 3.53
C TRP A 103 34.72 -33.91 2.83
N SER A 104 34.40 -35.00 3.52
CA SER A 104 33.55 -36.08 2.98
C SER A 104 32.15 -35.61 2.58
N LYS A 105 31.51 -34.76 3.41
CA LYS A 105 30.16 -34.23 3.12
C LYS A 105 30.20 -33.20 1.99
N ALA A 106 31.22 -32.33 2.01
CA ALA A 106 31.42 -31.34 0.97
C ALA A 106 31.77 -32.00 -0.38
N GLY A 107 32.58 -33.06 -0.37
CA GLY A 107 32.92 -33.82 -1.56
C GLY A 107 31.70 -34.49 -2.18
N LEU A 108 30.82 -35.07 -1.35
CA LEU A 108 29.60 -35.72 -1.84
C LEU A 108 28.63 -34.72 -2.49
N SER A 109 28.37 -33.55 -1.86
CA SER A 109 27.49 -32.54 -2.45
C SER A 109 28.05 -31.97 -3.75
N MET A 110 29.37 -31.72 -3.78
CA MET A 110 30.05 -31.22 -4.97
C MET A 110 29.98 -32.23 -6.12
N LEU A 111 30.15 -33.52 -5.83
CA LEU A 111 30.04 -34.59 -6.83
C LEU A 111 28.64 -34.65 -7.43
N ILE A 112 27.58 -34.59 -6.62
CA ILE A 112 26.20 -34.63 -7.10
C ILE A 112 25.91 -33.44 -8.03
N VAL A 113 26.37 -32.24 -7.66
CA VAL A 113 26.21 -31.04 -8.49
C VAL A 113 26.94 -31.20 -9.82
N PHE A 114 28.21 -31.62 -9.80
CA PHE A 114 28.96 -31.85 -11.04
C PHE A 114 28.36 -32.95 -11.90
N ALA A 115 27.86 -34.03 -11.30
CA ALA A 115 27.17 -35.09 -12.04
C ALA A 115 25.87 -34.57 -12.69
N GLY A 116 25.09 -33.73 -12.00
CA GLY A 116 23.91 -33.07 -12.55
C GLY A 116 24.27 -32.13 -13.70
N MET A 117 25.33 -31.35 -13.56
CA MET A 117 25.80 -30.42 -14.59
C MET A 117 26.31 -31.15 -15.84
N LEU A 118 27.15 -32.17 -15.66
CA LEU A 118 27.68 -32.96 -16.77
C LEU A 118 26.58 -33.72 -17.49
N SER A 119 25.66 -34.35 -16.75
CA SER A 119 24.52 -35.05 -17.38
C SER A 119 23.60 -34.10 -18.14
N SER A 120 23.31 -32.91 -17.59
CA SER A 120 22.54 -31.88 -18.29
C SER A 120 23.24 -31.41 -19.56
N TRP A 121 24.55 -31.10 -19.50
CA TRP A 121 25.33 -30.66 -20.65
C TRP A 121 25.34 -31.71 -21.77
N ILE A 122 25.62 -32.98 -21.43
CA ILE A 122 25.62 -34.09 -22.39
C ILE A 122 24.24 -34.27 -23.03
N LEU A 123 23.16 -34.19 -22.25
CA LEU A 123 21.79 -34.29 -22.78
C LEU A 123 21.47 -33.13 -23.71
N CYS A 124 21.83 -31.89 -23.35
CA CYS A 124 21.62 -30.71 -24.19
C CYS A 124 22.37 -30.82 -25.53
N VAL A 125 23.65 -31.22 -25.52
CA VAL A 125 24.44 -31.44 -26.75
C VAL A 125 23.81 -32.54 -27.62
N GLN A 126 23.40 -33.65 -27.02
CA GLN A 126 22.81 -34.77 -27.76
C GLN A 126 21.42 -34.43 -28.35
N LEU A 127 20.63 -33.60 -27.65
CA LEU A 127 19.29 -33.20 -28.06
C LEU A 127 19.33 -32.07 -29.10
N TYR A 128 20.07 -31.00 -28.83
CA TYR A 128 20.05 -29.76 -29.61
C TYR A 128 21.10 -29.71 -30.71
N GLU A 129 22.35 -30.11 -30.44
CA GLU A 129 23.44 -30.03 -31.44
C GLU A 129 23.44 -31.26 -32.36
N ARG A 130 23.56 -32.45 -31.78
CA ARG A 130 23.68 -33.71 -32.52
C ARG A 130 22.34 -34.26 -33.00
N LYS A 131 21.23 -33.66 -32.55
CA LYS A 131 19.84 -33.99 -32.93
C LYS A 131 19.59 -35.50 -32.98
N ASN A 132 19.96 -36.20 -31.92
CA ASN A 132 19.87 -37.65 -31.89
C ASN A 132 18.41 -38.11 -32.07
N LYS A 133 18.18 -38.94 -33.10
CA LYS A 133 16.84 -39.44 -33.49
C LYS A 133 16.10 -40.17 -32.36
N LYS A 134 16.79 -40.65 -31.32
CA LYS A 134 16.18 -41.30 -30.15
C LYS A 134 15.60 -40.31 -29.13
N LEU A 135 16.17 -39.11 -29.03
CA LEU A 135 15.79 -38.10 -28.03
C LEU A 135 14.87 -37.02 -28.61
N VAL A 136 15.13 -36.59 -29.85
CA VAL A 136 14.32 -35.58 -30.54
C VAL A 136 12.91 -36.12 -30.79
N GLY A 137 11.87 -35.49 -30.24
CA GLY A 137 10.48 -35.97 -30.37
C GLY A 137 10.14 -37.18 -29.49
N LEU A 138 10.92 -37.46 -28.43
CA LEU A 138 10.59 -38.50 -27.45
C LEU A 138 9.30 -38.18 -26.68
N THR A 139 9.07 -36.90 -26.38
CA THR A 139 7.85 -36.38 -25.74
C THR A 139 6.62 -36.50 -26.63
N GLU A 140 6.78 -36.49 -27.95
CA GLU A 140 5.67 -36.71 -28.90
C GLU A 140 5.36 -38.21 -29.05
N ARG A 141 6.39 -39.06 -29.05
CA ARG A 141 6.25 -40.51 -29.19
C ARG A 141 5.69 -41.19 -27.95
N ASN A 142 6.04 -40.70 -26.76
CA ASN A 142 5.57 -41.25 -25.50
C ASN A 142 4.60 -40.28 -24.82
N LYS A 143 3.32 -40.70 -24.70
CA LYS A 143 2.26 -39.91 -24.06
C LYS A 143 2.57 -39.50 -22.62
N ALA A 144 3.25 -40.34 -21.84
CA ALA A 144 3.59 -40.02 -20.46
C ALA A 144 4.65 -38.92 -20.37
N LEU A 145 5.70 -39.00 -21.20
CA LEU A 145 6.73 -37.96 -21.29
C LEU A 145 6.17 -36.68 -21.92
N GLY A 146 5.26 -36.79 -22.88
CA GLY A 146 4.52 -35.65 -23.44
C GLY A 146 3.60 -34.96 -22.44
N ALA A 147 2.91 -35.73 -21.59
CA ALA A 147 2.07 -35.20 -20.52
C ALA A 147 2.93 -34.50 -19.45
N GLY A 148 4.04 -35.13 -19.03
CA GLY A 148 5.01 -34.51 -18.13
C GLY A 148 5.59 -33.23 -18.72
N TYR A 149 6.04 -33.27 -19.98
CA TYR A 149 6.53 -32.08 -20.68
C TYR A 149 5.50 -30.95 -20.72
N LYS A 150 4.24 -31.23 -21.08
CA LYS A 150 3.15 -30.25 -21.08
C LYS A 150 2.89 -29.68 -19.68
N PHE A 151 2.95 -30.51 -18.65
CA PHE A 151 2.78 -30.08 -17.27
C PHE A 151 3.88 -29.12 -16.81
N LEU A 152 5.15 -29.44 -17.11
CA LEU A 152 6.27 -28.55 -16.77
C LEU A 152 6.29 -27.28 -17.63
N VAL A 153 6.04 -27.38 -18.94
CA VAL A 153 5.98 -26.22 -19.86
C VAL A 153 4.88 -25.24 -19.48
N ASN A 154 3.71 -25.74 -19.07
CA ASN A 154 2.61 -24.91 -18.61
C ASN A 154 2.77 -24.45 -17.15
N LYS A 155 3.99 -24.47 -16.60
CA LYS A 155 4.32 -24.04 -15.23
C LYS A 155 3.38 -24.68 -14.20
N TYR A 156 3.21 -25.99 -14.29
CA TYR A 156 2.33 -26.77 -13.41
C TYR A 156 0.85 -26.36 -13.46
N TYR A 157 0.45 -25.58 -14.48
CA TYR A 157 -0.87 -24.94 -14.58
C TYR A 157 -1.21 -23.99 -13.42
N LEU A 158 -0.24 -23.60 -12.60
CA LEU A 158 -0.47 -22.71 -11.45
C LEU A 158 -0.92 -21.31 -11.90
N ASP A 159 -0.36 -20.83 -13.00
CA ASP A 159 -0.72 -19.56 -13.61
C ASP A 159 -2.18 -19.56 -14.10
N ALA A 160 -2.58 -20.63 -14.80
CA ALA A 160 -3.94 -20.78 -15.29
C ALA A 160 -4.96 -20.94 -14.15
N LEU A 161 -4.60 -21.64 -13.07
CA LEU A 161 -5.40 -21.75 -11.86
C LEU A 161 -5.56 -20.37 -11.19
N TYR A 162 -4.46 -19.65 -11.01
CA TYR A 162 -4.48 -18.35 -10.36
C TYR A 162 -5.30 -17.33 -11.15
N GLU A 163 -5.00 -17.14 -12.43
CA GLU A 163 -5.64 -16.11 -13.24
C GLU A 163 -7.10 -16.46 -13.58
N ASN A 164 -7.35 -17.66 -14.11
CA ASN A 164 -8.68 -17.99 -14.62
C ASN A 164 -9.65 -18.42 -13.52
N VAL A 165 -9.17 -19.02 -12.43
CA VAL A 165 -10.05 -19.48 -11.36
C VAL A 165 -10.07 -18.45 -10.24
N ILE A 166 -8.92 -18.10 -9.65
CA ILE A 166 -8.89 -17.26 -8.45
C ILE A 166 -9.20 -15.80 -8.81
N VAL A 167 -8.43 -15.18 -9.69
CA VAL A 167 -8.58 -13.76 -10.06
C VAL A 167 -9.92 -13.54 -10.76
N ARG A 168 -10.24 -14.35 -11.76
CA ARG A 168 -11.48 -14.15 -12.53
C ARG A 168 -12.76 -14.44 -11.76
N SER A 169 -12.75 -15.36 -10.80
CA SER A 169 -13.95 -15.65 -9.99
C SER A 169 -14.15 -14.67 -8.84
N ILE A 170 -13.09 -13.99 -8.37
CA ILE A 170 -13.15 -13.11 -7.21
C ILE A 170 -13.03 -11.65 -7.60
N ALA A 171 -11.93 -11.26 -8.26
CA ALA A 171 -11.64 -9.86 -8.55
C ALA A 171 -12.61 -9.25 -9.56
N HIS A 172 -12.89 -9.96 -10.65
CA HIS A 172 -13.78 -9.45 -11.71
C HIS A 172 -15.23 -9.17 -11.27
N PRO A 173 -15.94 -10.06 -10.54
CA PRO A 173 -17.29 -9.74 -10.09
C PRO A 173 -17.33 -8.60 -9.08
N ILE A 174 -16.35 -8.51 -8.18
CA ILE A 174 -16.24 -7.39 -7.23
C ILE A 174 -16.01 -6.08 -7.99
N ALA A 175 -15.07 -6.06 -8.95
CA ALA A 175 -14.81 -4.89 -9.78
C ALA A 175 -16.04 -4.47 -10.59
N ARG A 176 -16.77 -5.44 -11.15
CA ARG A 176 -18.03 -5.18 -11.87
C ARG A 176 -19.11 -4.61 -10.95
N GLY A 177 -19.21 -5.13 -9.72
CA GLY A 177 -20.13 -4.61 -8.70
C GLY A 177 -19.80 -3.18 -8.30
N ALA A 178 -18.52 -2.90 -8.01
CA ALA A 178 -18.05 -1.55 -7.70
C ALA A 178 -18.31 -0.57 -8.86
N TYR A 179 -18.04 -0.99 -10.09
CA TYR A 179 -18.31 -0.18 -11.28
C TYR A 179 -19.81 0.09 -11.47
N TRP A 180 -20.66 -0.91 -11.25
CA TRP A 180 -22.11 -0.74 -11.30
C TRP A 180 -22.61 0.25 -10.25
N ILE A 181 -22.10 0.17 -9.01
CA ILE A 181 -22.43 1.14 -7.95
C ILE A 181 -22.04 2.55 -8.36
N ASN A 182 -20.82 2.74 -8.87
CA ASN A 182 -20.37 4.05 -9.33
C ASN A 182 -21.32 4.63 -10.40
N GLN A 183 -21.59 3.84 -11.44
CA GLN A 183 -22.34 4.32 -12.60
C GLN A 183 -23.84 4.51 -12.36
N ASN A 184 -24.44 3.73 -11.44
CA ASN A 184 -25.89 3.76 -11.22
C ASN A 184 -26.27 4.53 -9.95
N ILE A 185 -25.50 4.38 -8.88
CA ILE A 185 -25.81 5.00 -7.60
C ILE A 185 -25.16 6.37 -7.51
N LEU A 186 -23.83 6.45 -7.65
CA LEU A 186 -23.13 7.74 -7.47
C LEU A 186 -23.51 8.72 -8.57
N ASP A 187 -23.38 8.31 -9.83
CA ASP A 187 -23.77 9.16 -10.95
C ASP A 187 -25.29 9.44 -10.94
N GLY A 188 -26.11 8.47 -10.50
CA GLY A 188 -27.54 8.67 -10.34
C GLY A 188 -27.87 9.79 -9.36
N ILE A 189 -27.20 9.82 -8.20
CA ILE A 189 -27.37 10.87 -7.20
C ILE A 189 -26.89 12.22 -7.73
N VAL A 190 -25.69 12.28 -8.33
CA VAL A 190 -25.10 13.52 -8.84
C VAL A 190 -25.94 14.11 -9.97
N ASN A 191 -26.35 13.28 -10.94
CA ASN A 191 -27.22 13.70 -12.03
C ASN A 191 -28.62 14.10 -11.52
N GLY A 192 -29.13 13.40 -10.51
CA GLY A 192 -30.39 13.74 -9.84
C GLY A 192 -30.33 15.13 -9.20
N ALA A 193 -29.25 15.42 -8.46
CA ALA A 193 -29.01 16.74 -7.87
C ALA A 193 -28.87 17.84 -8.94
N GLY A 194 -28.12 17.58 -10.02
CA GLY A 194 -27.98 18.53 -11.12
C GLY A 194 -29.29 18.81 -11.85
N THR A 195 -30.09 17.77 -12.10
CA THR A 195 -31.39 17.88 -12.78
C THR A 195 -32.41 18.62 -11.92
N SER A 196 -32.45 18.35 -10.62
CA SER A 196 -33.36 19.06 -9.70
C SER A 196 -32.97 20.53 -9.57
N ALA A 197 -31.68 20.84 -9.42
CA ALA A 197 -31.19 22.22 -9.37
C ALA A 197 -31.55 23.00 -10.65
N LYS A 198 -31.32 22.41 -11.83
CA LYS A 198 -31.69 23.01 -13.12
C LYS A 198 -33.20 23.25 -13.21
N THR A 199 -34.00 22.30 -12.72
CA THR A 199 -35.47 22.42 -12.74
C THR A 199 -35.94 23.55 -11.84
N VAL A 200 -35.42 23.63 -10.61
CA VAL A 200 -35.74 24.69 -9.66
C VAL A 200 -35.30 26.05 -10.19
N ALA A 201 -34.07 26.17 -10.70
CA ALA A 201 -33.58 27.41 -11.29
C ALA A 201 -34.44 27.87 -12.48
N GLY A 202 -34.82 26.93 -13.37
CA GLY A 202 -35.72 27.22 -14.48
C GLY A 202 -37.13 27.64 -14.05
N TRP A 203 -37.63 27.10 -12.93
CA TRP A 203 -38.89 27.57 -12.33
C TRP A 203 -38.74 28.99 -11.78
N VAL A 204 -37.71 29.24 -10.96
CA VAL A 204 -37.46 30.57 -10.37
C VAL A 204 -37.32 31.63 -11.46
N TYR A 205 -36.57 31.35 -12.52
CA TYR A 205 -36.39 32.28 -13.62
C TYR A 205 -37.72 32.60 -14.34
N ARG A 206 -38.52 31.59 -14.69
CA ARG A 206 -39.79 31.81 -15.41
C ARG A 206 -40.88 32.44 -14.55
N ASN A 207 -40.89 32.21 -13.24
CA ASN A 207 -41.96 32.63 -12.35
C ASN A 207 -41.63 33.89 -11.56
N VAL A 208 -40.41 34.00 -11.04
CA VAL A 208 -39.99 35.15 -10.25
C VAL A 208 -39.44 36.23 -11.17
N ASP A 209 -38.41 35.93 -11.94
CA ASP A 209 -37.76 36.94 -12.79
C ASP A 209 -38.72 37.44 -13.89
N GLN A 210 -39.15 36.56 -14.79
CA GLN A 210 -39.92 36.99 -15.95
C GLN A 210 -41.36 37.47 -15.64
N LYS A 211 -42.04 36.89 -14.65
CA LYS A 211 -43.45 37.24 -14.38
C LYS A 211 -43.60 38.30 -13.30
N LEU A 212 -42.82 38.21 -12.23
CA LEU A 212 -42.94 39.14 -11.11
C LEU A 212 -42.03 40.35 -11.33
N VAL A 213 -40.73 40.14 -11.55
CA VAL A 213 -39.75 41.24 -11.65
C VAL A 213 -39.93 41.98 -12.97
N ASP A 214 -39.78 41.32 -14.11
CA ASP A 214 -39.97 41.97 -15.43
C ASP A 214 -41.40 42.48 -15.60
N GLY A 215 -42.39 41.77 -15.05
CA GLY A 215 -43.79 42.22 -15.05
C GLY A 215 -43.97 43.54 -14.30
N ALA A 216 -43.40 43.65 -13.10
CA ALA A 216 -43.44 44.88 -12.30
C ALA A 216 -42.62 46.00 -12.95
N VAL A 217 -41.42 45.70 -13.44
CA VAL A 217 -40.53 46.68 -14.08
C VAL A 217 -41.16 47.21 -15.36
N ASN A 218 -41.60 46.35 -16.28
CA ASN A 218 -42.30 46.78 -17.50
C ASN A 218 -43.61 47.49 -17.19
N GLY A 219 -44.35 47.05 -16.16
CA GLY A 219 -45.56 47.73 -15.69
C GLY A 219 -45.27 49.16 -15.21
N SER A 220 -44.21 49.34 -14.43
CA SER A 220 -43.77 50.66 -13.96
C SER A 220 -43.28 51.55 -15.10
N GLY A 221 -42.54 50.97 -16.06
CA GLY A 221 -42.08 51.66 -17.26
C GLY A 221 -43.25 52.13 -18.13
N ASN A 222 -44.24 51.25 -18.37
CA ASN A 222 -45.46 51.59 -19.09
C ASN A 222 -46.25 52.69 -18.38
N ALA A 223 -46.37 52.63 -17.05
CA ALA A 223 -47.05 53.67 -16.27
C ALA A 223 -46.33 55.02 -16.35
N ALA A 224 -45.00 55.02 -16.23
CA ALA A 224 -44.19 56.23 -16.38
C ALA A 224 -44.27 56.80 -17.81
N GLN A 225 -44.24 55.94 -18.83
CA GLN A 225 -44.37 56.34 -20.23
C GLN A 225 -45.76 56.92 -20.52
N ALA A 226 -46.82 56.31 -19.98
CA ALA A 226 -48.19 56.84 -20.09
C ALA A 226 -48.33 58.20 -19.40
N ALA A 227 -47.79 58.35 -18.18
CA ALA A 227 -47.80 59.62 -17.47
C ALA A 227 -47.00 60.71 -18.21
N GLY A 228 -45.81 60.38 -18.72
CA GLY A 228 -44.99 61.28 -19.53
C GLY A 228 -45.68 61.68 -20.83
N GLY A 229 -46.32 60.73 -21.53
CA GLY A 229 -47.11 61.00 -22.74
C GLY A 229 -48.33 61.88 -22.48
N ALA A 230 -49.01 61.69 -21.35
CA ALA A 230 -50.12 62.57 -20.93
C ALA A 230 -49.67 64.00 -20.62
N LEU A 231 -48.46 64.17 -20.08
CA LEU A 231 -47.86 65.47 -19.76
C LEU A 231 -47.11 66.12 -20.94
N GLN A 232 -46.76 65.34 -21.98
CA GLN A 232 -46.06 65.81 -23.18
C GLN A 232 -46.68 67.07 -23.83
N PRO A 233 -48.03 67.24 -23.89
CA PRO A 233 -48.63 68.43 -24.50
C PRO A 233 -48.41 69.74 -23.73
N VAL A 234 -47.93 69.71 -22.48
CA VAL A 234 -47.71 70.91 -21.64
C VAL A 234 -46.62 71.81 -22.22
N GLN A 235 -45.61 71.26 -22.91
CA GLN A 235 -44.60 72.01 -23.66
C GLN A 235 -44.86 71.92 -25.17
N SER A 236 -45.96 72.53 -25.63
CA SER A 236 -46.35 72.50 -27.05
C SER A 236 -45.59 73.51 -27.94
N GLY A 237 -44.80 74.42 -27.36
CA GLY A 237 -44.10 75.49 -28.07
C GLY A 237 -45.02 76.63 -28.57
N LYS A 238 -46.33 76.56 -28.30
CA LYS A 238 -47.28 77.61 -28.68
C LYS A 238 -47.41 78.65 -27.57
N VAL A 239 -47.06 79.91 -27.86
CA VAL A 239 -47.04 81.02 -26.88
C VAL A 239 -48.39 81.21 -26.16
N ASN A 240 -49.50 81.03 -26.89
CA ASN A 240 -50.86 81.16 -26.36
C ASN A 240 -51.20 80.10 -25.29
N MET A 241 -50.54 78.93 -25.35
CA MET A 241 -50.78 77.83 -24.42
C MET A 241 -50.14 78.08 -23.05
N TYR A 242 -49.00 78.77 -23.01
CA TYR A 242 -48.36 79.17 -21.75
C TYR A 242 -49.19 80.21 -20.98
N GLY A 243 -49.79 81.17 -21.69
CA GLY A 243 -50.72 82.13 -21.10
C GLY A 243 -51.95 81.43 -20.50
N ALA A 244 -52.55 80.49 -21.23
CA ALA A 244 -53.70 79.73 -20.76
C ALA A 244 -53.39 78.90 -19.49
N LEU A 245 -52.21 78.27 -19.43
CA LEU A 245 -51.77 77.52 -18.24
C LEU A 245 -51.53 78.43 -17.02
N LEU A 246 -50.90 79.60 -17.20
CA LEU A 246 -50.66 80.54 -16.10
C LEU A 246 -51.97 81.10 -15.53
N PHE A 247 -52.88 81.59 -16.37
CA PHE A 247 -54.17 82.11 -15.90
C PHE A 247 -55.05 81.00 -15.32
N GLY A 248 -55.04 79.80 -15.93
CA GLY A 248 -55.76 78.63 -15.42
C GLY A 248 -55.26 78.18 -14.04
N SER A 249 -53.94 78.10 -13.85
CA SER A 249 -53.34 77.72 -12.56
C SER A 249 -53.60 78.77 -11.47
N ALA A 250 -53.52 80.07 -11.79
CA ALA A 250 -53.85 81.15 -10.87
C ALA A 250 -55.33 81.13 -10.46
N ALA A 251 -56.24 80.87 -11.40
CA ALA A 251 -57.67 80.77 -11.13
C ALA A 251 -58.00 79.58 -10.20
N ILE A 252 -57.40 78.42 -10.44
CA ILE A 252 -57.55 77.25 -9.55
C ILE A 252 -56.97 77.56 -8.17
N GLY A 253 -55.78 78.16 -8.09
CA GLY A 253 -55.16 78.55 -6.83
C GLY A 253 -56.00 79.54 -6.02
N ALA A 254 -56.56 80.55 -6.67
CA ALA A 254 -57.47 81.51 -6.04
C ALA A 254 -58.74 80.83 -5.51
N LEU A 255 -59.31 79.90 -6.28
CA LEU A 255 -60.51 79.17 -5.89
C LEU A 255 -60.26 78.25 -4.69
N ILE A 256 -59.12 77.55 -4.65
CA ILE A 256 -58.69 76.76 -3.49
C ILE A 256 -58.49 77.66 -2.26
N LEU A 257 -57.84 78.82 -2.43
CA LEU A 257 -57.57 79.74 -1.34
C LEU A 257 -58.86 80.32 -0.75
N VAL A 258 -59.84 80.65 -1.60
CA VAL A 258 -61.17 81.05 -1.14
C VAL A 258 -61.80 79.92 -0.33
N ILE A 259 -61.88 78.68 -0.86
CA ILE A 259 -62.50 77.55 -0.15
C ILE A 259 -61.84 77.27 1.20
N ILE A 260 -60.50 77.38 1.31
CA ILE A 260 -59.78 77.16 2.56
C ILE A 260 -59.98 78.32 3.55
N ASN A 261 -60.17 79.53 3.06
CA ASN A 261 -60.31 80.76 3.86
C ASN A 261 -61.78 81.19 4.05
N THR A 262 -62.73 80.33 3.67
CA THR A 262 -64.17 80.48 3.96
C THR A 262 -64.55 79.49 5.04
#